data_AF-A0A964H6C5-F1
#
_entry.id   AF-A0A964H6C5-F1
#
_cell.length_a   1.000
_cell.length_b   1.000
_cell.length_c   1.000
_cell.angle_alpha   90.00
_cell.angle_beta   90.00
_cell.angle_gamma   90.00
#
_symmetry.space_group_name_H-M   'P 1'
#
loop_
_entity.id
_entity.type
_entity.pdbx_description
1 polymer ?
#
loop_
_entity_poly.entity_id
_entity_poly.type
_entity_poly.pdbx_seq_one_letter_code
_entity_poly.pdbx_strand_id
1 'polypeptide(L)' 'MPVTRYIIIPLNQLRKVITIITQHPKVGVFREGVVDKKVALSLIGEEFEVEKLLGEMKRVVKIKTLDKLPKDYL' A
#
# COMPACT_ATOMS: atom_id res chain seq x y z
N MET A 1 -1.99 -8.85 16.54
CA MET A 1 -1.70 -9.87 15.50
C MET A 1 -1.24 -9.14 14.24
N PRO A 2 -0.30 -9.69 13.45
CA PRO A 2 0.10 -9.06 12.19
C PRO A 2 -1.08 -9.11 11.20
N VAL A 3 -1.30 -8.00 10.48
CA VAL A 3 -2.33 -7.88 9.44
C VAL A 3 -1.68 -7.70 8.09
N THR A 4 -2.37 -8.14 7.04
CA THR A 4 -2.00 -7.86 5.65
C THR A 4 -3.08 -7.00 5.01
N ARG A 5 -2.71 -5.84 4.47
CA ARG A 5 -3.61 -4.94 3.74
C ARG A 5 -3.06 -4.68 2.35
N TYR A 6 -3.92 -4.79 1.35
CA TYR A 6 -3.53 -4.51 -0.03
C TYR A 6 -3.94 -3.09 -0.40
N ILE A 7 -3.07 -2.41 -1.13
CA ILE A 7 -3.32 -1.07 -1.65
C ILE A 7 -3.08 -1.03 -3.14
N ILE A 8 -3.99 -0.38 -3.86
CA ILE A 8 -3.86 -0.10 -5.28
C ILE A 8 -3.67 1.40 -5.46
N ILE A 9 -2.65 1.77 -6.22
CA ILE A 9 -2.17 3.15 -6.34
C ILE A 9 -1.86 3.44 -7.81
N PRO A 10 -2.19 4.63 -8.33
CA PRO A 10 -1.72 5.07 -9.63
C PRO A 10 -0.18 5.11 -9.72
N LEU A 11 0.39 4.61 -10.83
CA LEU A 11 1.84 4.53 -11.03
C LEU A 11 2.51 5.92 -10.99
N ASN A 12 1.83 6.96 -11.46
CA ASN A 12 2.31 8.35 -11.39
C ASN A 12 2.40 8.92 -9.96
N GLN A 13 1.76 8.27 -8.98
CA GLN A 13 1.79 8.66 -7.56
C GLN A 13 2.74 7.77 -6.74
N LEU A 14 3.32 6.74 -7.34
CA LEU A 14 4.18 5.75 -6.66
C LEU A 14 5.34 6.40 -5.90
N ARG A 15 6.02 7.39 -6.48
CA ARG A 15 7.15 8.06 -5.83
C ARG A 15 6.75 8.71 -4.49
N LYS A 16 5.59 9.38 -4.46
CA LYS A 16 5.06 10.01 -3.24
C LYS A 16 4.77 8.96 -2.17
N VAL A 17 4.20 7.83 -2.61
CA VAL A 17 3.90 6.71 -1.71
C VAL A 17 5.15 6.08 -1.14
N ILE A 18 6.18 5.84 -1.95
CA ILE A 18 7.45 5.28 -1.48
C ILE A 18 8.06 6.16 -0.39
N THR A 19 8.04 7.49 -0.57
CA THR A 19 8.52 8.43 0.46
C THR A 19 7.80 8.26 1.79
N ILE A 20 6.48 8.08 1.78
CA ILE A 20 5.71 7.84 3.01
C ILE A 20 6.07 6.47 3.59
N ILE A 21 6.12 5.41 2.78
CA ILE A 21 6.47 4.06 3.25
C ILE A 21 7.85 4.04 3.92
N THR A 22 8.84 4.75 3.37
CA THR A 22 10.19 4.80 3.96
C THR A 22 10.23 5.44 5.36
N GLN A 23 9.20 6.19 5.75
CA GLN A 23 9.06 6.76 7.10
C GLN A 23 8.45 5.77 8.09
N HIS A 24 7.91 4.64 7.63
CA HIS A 24 7.26 3.58 8.43
C HIS A 24 8.01 2.24 8.29
N PRO A 25 9.26 2.12 8.77
CA PRO A 25 10.10 0.93 8.57
C PRO A 25 9.56 -0.34 9.25
N LYS A 26 8.59 -0.20 10.18
CA LYS A 26 7.93 -1.32 10.86
C LYS A 26 6.87 -2.02 9.99
N VAL A 27 6.47 -1.41 8.87
CA VAL A 27 5.52 -2.00 7.93
C VAL A 27 6.30 -2.55 6.75
N GLY A 28 6.29 -3.87 6.59
CA GLY A 28 6.81 -4.52 5.39
C GLY A 28 5.93 -4.17 4.20
N VAL A 29 6.54 -3.70 3.11
CA VAL A 29 5.82 -3.34 1.89
C VAL A 29 6.39 -4.08 0.70
N PHE A 30 5.53 -4.82 -0.02
CA PHE A 30 5.94 -5.61 -1.18
C PHE A 30 5.11 -5.21 -2.40
N ARG A 31 5.73 -5.23 -3.57
CA ARG A 31 5.04 -5.01 -4.85
C ARG A 31 4.48 -6.33 -5.34
N GLU A 32 3.17 -6.39 -5.46
CA GLU A 32 2.47 -7.60 -5.94
C GLU A 32 2.39 -7.59 -7.48
N GLY A 33 1.91 -6.49 -8.08
CA GLY A 33 1.72 -6.43 -9.53
C GLY A 33 1.46 -5.03 -10.07
N VAL A 34 1.45 -4.89 -11.40
CA VAL A 34 1.17 -3.63 -12.11
C VAL A 34 0.21 -3.89 -13.27
N VAL A 35 -0.95 -3.23 -13.24
CA VAL A 35 -2.03 -3.37 -14.25
C VAL A 35 -2.58 -1.99 -14.58
N ASP A 36 -2.83 -1.68 -15.84
CA ASP A 36 -3.49 -0.44 -16.29
C ASP A 36 -2.96 0.84 -15.62
N LYS A 37 -1.63 0.99 -15.56
CA LYS A 37 -0.94 2.13 -14.92
C LYS A 37 -1.25 2.28 -13.42
N LYS A 38 -1.65 1.20 -12.75
CA LYS A 38 -1.80 1.10 -11.30
C LYS A 38 -0.86 0.01 -10.78
N VAL A 39 -0.31 0.24 -9.60
CA VAL A 39 0.51 -0.73 -8.87
C VAL A 39 -0.27 -1.23 -7.67
N ALA A 40 -0.20 -2.53 -7.42
CA ALA A 40 -0.63 -3.13 -6.17
C ALA A 40 0.56 -3.34 -5.24
N LEU A 41 0.38 -2.96 -3.99
CA LEU A 41 1.33 -3.22 -2.91
C LEU A 41 0.62 -3.98 -1.79
N SER A 42 1.32 -4.89 -1.13
CA SER A 42 0.91 -5.48 0.15
C SER A 42 1.62 -4.78 1.30
N LEU A 43 0.88 -4.45 2.34
CA LEU A 43 1.37 -3.89 3.60
C LEU A 43 1.23 -4.96 4.68
N ILE A 44 2.33 -5.34 5.31
CA ILE A 44 2.40 -6.39 6.32
C ILE A 44 3.00 -5.80 7.59
N GLY A 45 2.28 -5.83 8.70
CA GLY A 45 2.76 -5.29 9.96
C GLY A 45 1.73 -5.35 11.06
N GLU A 46 2.00 -4.66 12.17
CA GLU A 46 1.00 -4.47 13.22
C GLU A 46 -0.15 -3.60 12.71
N GLU A 47 -1.38 -3.94 13.10
CA GLU A 47 -2.59 -3.26 12.67
C GLU A 47 -2.51 -1.73 12.85
N PHE A 48 -2.06 -1.28 14.02
CA PHE A 48 -1.88 0.14 14.32
C PHE A 48 -0.90 0.84 13.37
N GLU A 49 0.25 0.23 13.07
CA GLU A 49 1.26 0.81 12.17
C GLU A 49 0.76 0.83 10.72
N VAL A 50 0.07 -0.24 10.28
CA VAL A 50 -0.54 -0.33 8.95
C VAL A 50 -1.64 0.72 8.79
N GLU A 51 -2.53 0.88 9.77
CA GLU A 51 -3.59 1.90 9.74
C GLU A 51 -3.04 3.32 9.74
N LYS A 52 -1.98 3.58 10.52
CA LYS A 52 -1.30 4.88 10.55
C LYS A 52 -0.72 5.23 9.19
N LEU A 53 0.02 4.30 8.56
CA LEU A 53 0.55 4.46 7.21
C LEU A 53 -0.56 4.71 6.20
N LEU A 54 -1.63 3.92 6.23
CA LEU A 54 -2.80 4.09 5.36
C LEU A 54 -3.47 5.45 5.52
N GLY A 55 -3.57 5.96 6.76
CA GLY A 55 -4.11 7.27 7.07
C GLY A 55 -3.28 8.40 6.44
N GLU A 56 -1.96 8.34 6.57
CA GLU A 56 -1.05 9.30 5.95
C GLU A 56 -1.10 9.25 4.41
N MET A 57 -1.10 8.04 3.84
CA MET A 57 -1.17 7.85 2.39
C MET A 57 -2.49 8.38 1.81
N LYS A 58 -3.63 8.15 2.46
CA LYS A 58 -4.96 8.65 2.00
C LYS A 58 -5.04 10.18 1.96
N ARG A 59 -4.26 10.89 2.78
CA ARG A 59 -4.22 12.36 2.77
C ARG A 59 -3.46 12.92 1.57
N VAL A 60 -2.51 12.16 1.04
CA VAL A 60 -1.60 12.63 -0.03
C VAL A 60 -1.99 12.04 -1.39
N VAL A 61 -2.53 10.83 -1.40
CA VAL A 61 -2.71 9.99 -2.58
C VAL A 61 -4.07 9.31 -2.54
N LYS A 62 -4.77 9.30 -3.68
CA LYS A 62 -6.03 8.56 -3.82
C LYS A 62 -5.73 7.06 -3.95
N ILE A 63 -5.68 6.37 -2.82
CA ILE A 63 -5.43 4.92 -2.75
C ILE A 63 -6.74 4.15 -2.59
N LYS A 64 -6.78 2.92 -3.11
CA LYS A 64 -7.84 1.95 -2.84
C LYS A 64 -7.29 0.86 -1.93
N THR A 65 -7.87 0.69 -0.74
CA THR A 65 -7.52 -0.35 0.23
C THR A 65 -8.41 -1.57 0.05
N LEU A 66 -7.84 -2.78 0.13
CA LEU A 66 -8.54 -4.05 -0.06
C LEU A 66 -8.10 -5.09 1.00
N ASP A 67 -9.01 -5.98 1.39
CA ASP A 67 -8.71 -7.13 2.26
C ASP A 67 -8.07 -8.31 1.49
N LYS A 68 -8.34 -8.40 0.18
CA LYS A 68 -7.77 -9.41 -0.72
C LYS A 68 -7.35 -8.78 -2.03
N LEU A 69 -6.22 -9.22 -2.59
CA LEU A 69 -5.74 -8.76 -3.87
C LEU A 69 -6.54 -9.40 -5.02
N PRO A 70 -6.98 -8.62 -6.04
CA PRO A 70 -7.60 -9.20 -7.24
C PRO A 70 -6.59 -10.07 -8.00
N LYS A 71 -7.06 -11.14 -8.65
CA LYS A 71 -6.20 -12.08 -9.39
C LYS A 71 -5.39 -11.42 -10.50
N ASP A 72 -5.89 -10.31 -11.06
CA ASP A 72 -5.20 -9.58 -12.13
C ASP A 72 -3.89 -8.92 -11.67
N TYR A 73 -3.71 -8.75 -10.35
CA TYR A 73 -2.53 -8.11 -9.74
C TYR A 73 -1.55 -9.12 -9.12
N LEU A 74 -1.78 -10.43 -9.27
CA LEU A 74 -0.85 -11.52 -8.91
C LEU A 74 0.06 -11.85 -10.11
#